data_AF-A0A0S8GCL8-F1
#
_entry.id   AF-A0A0S8GCL8-F1
#
_cell.length_a   1.000
_cell.length_b   1.000
_cell.length_c   1.000
_cell.angle_alpha   90.00
_cell.angle_beta   90.00
_cell.angle_gamma   90.00
#
_symmetry.space_group_name_H-M   'P 1'
#
loop_
_entity.id
_entity.type
_entity.pdbx_description
1 polymer ?
#
loop_
_entity_poly.entity_id
_entity_poly.type
_entity_poly.pdbx_seq_one_letter_code
_entity_poly.pdbx_strand_id
1 'polypeptide(L)'
;MTTQVYITDLAGFLPNAPVGNADVERVLGMVNGRPSRALRITLRNNGIHTRYYAIDPATGRLTHNNAQLTAEAIRALMARAGMSPADIDLLCCGTSSPDQFKPAHANMVHGELHSPPCEAVSFAGVCASGTAALKYSWLNVATGLTRMAVATGSEIASTFMRATHFEPETDARIAELESHPELAFEKDFLRWMLSDGAGAALLRTTPNPDQPSLRIDWIDGLSFAGTMPACMYSGAEKRADGSLQGWRELDSLEDAMREGYFAVKQDVRLLNEHILPVAVRDALLPIAARHQLRPEDVSWFVP
;
A
#
# COMPACT_ATOMS: atom_id res chain seq x y z
N MET A 1 -17.20 -9.62 28.16
CA MET A 1 -17.42 -10.28 26.85
C MET A 1 -17.14 -9.24 25.79
N THR A 2 -16.22 -9.50 24.87
CA THR A 2 -15.99 -8.60 23.73
C THR A 2 -17.16 -8.74 22.76
N THR A 3 -17.68 -7.60 22.29
CA THR A 3 -18.81 -7.59 21.35
C THR A 3 -18.36 -8.17 20.00
N GLN A 4 -19.19 -8.99 19.37
CA GLN A 4 -18.92 -9.49 18.03
C GLN A 4 -18.94 -8.34 17.02
N VAL A 5 -18.02 -8.37 16.06
CA VAL A 5 -17.89 -7.35 15.02
C VAL A 5 -17.90 -8.01 13.65
N TYR A 6 -18.55 -7.34 12.72
CA TYR A 6 -18.77 -7.80 11.37
C TYR A 6 -18.26 -6.76 10.38
N ILE A 7 -17.54 -7.21 9.36
CA ILE A 7 -17.42 -6.47 8.10
C ILE A 7 -18.76 -6.65 7.39
N THR A 8 -19.58 -5.61 7.37
CA THR A 8 -20.89 -5.64 6.73
C THR A 8 -20.76 -5.28 5.25
N ASP A 9 -19.84 -4.37 4.92
CA ASP A 9 -19.64 -3.98 3.54
C ASP A 9 -18.16 -3.78 3.19
N LEU A 10 -17.86 -4.03 1.91
CA LEU A 10 -16.57 -3.79 1.28
C LEU A 10 -16.80 -3.04 -0.02
N ALA A 11 -15.87 -2.15 -0.38
CA ALA A 11 -15.80 -1.53 -1.70
C ALA A 11 -14.34 -1.28 -2.09
N GLY A 12 -14.08 -1.24 -3.39
CA GLY A 12 -12.80 -0.87 -3.96
C GLY A 12 -12.97 0.21 -5.02
N PHE A 13 -11.91 0.98 -5.24
CA PHE A 13 -11.83 1.98 -6.30
C PHE A 13 -10.51 1.80 -7.05
N LEU A 14 -10.62 1.67 -8.37
CA LEU A 14 -9.49 1.51 -9.29
C LEU A 14 -9.50 2.71 -10.25
N PRO A 15 -8.43 3.52 -10.29
CA PRO A 15 -8.44 4.76 -11.05
C PRO A 15 -8.34 4.51 -12.55
N ASN A 16 -9.09 5.30 -13.33
CA ASN A 16 -9.05 5.32 -14.79
C ASN A 16 -9.34 3.94 -15.43
N ALA A 17 -8.99 3.80 -16.72
CA ALA A 17 -9.13 2.55 -17.45
C ALA A 17 -8.00 1.56 -17.10
N PRO A 18 -8.25 0.24 -17.17
CA PRO A 18 -7.19 -0.75 -17.00
C PRO A 18 -6.08 -0.56 -18.05
N VAL A 19 -4.84 -0.57 -17.59
CA VAL A 19 -3.63 -0.46 -18.39
C VAL A 19 -3.06 -1.87 -18.61
N GLY A 20 -3.02 -2.30 -19.87
CA GLY A 20 -2.42 -3.58 -20.26
C GLY A 20 -0.90 -3.50 -20.37
N ASN A 21 -0.22 -4.66 -20.36
CA ASN A 21 1.24 -4.78 -20.42
C ASN A 21 1.90 -3.99 -21.57
N ALA A 22 1.22 -3.80 -22.70
CA ALA A 22 1.75 -3.05 -23.84
C ALA A 22 1.84 -1.52 -23.59
N ASP A 23 1.06 -1.00 -22.63
CA ASP A 23 0.90 0.44 -22.40
C ASP A 23 1.57 0.93 -21.10
N VAL A 24 2.01 0.03 -20.22
CA VAL A 24 2.54 0.40 -18.90
C VAL A 24 3.73 1.35 -18.97
N GLU A 25 4.70 1.07 -19.85
CA GLU A 25 5.87 1.94 -20.01
C GLU A 25 5.50 3.29 -20.64
N ARG A 26 4.48 3.32 -21.49
CA ARG A 26 3.96 4.58 -22.04
C ARG A 26 3.34 5.45 -20.94
N VAL A 27 2.62 4.85 -19.99
CA VAL A 27 1.99 5.58 -18.88
C VAL A 27 3.02 6.05 -17.85
N LEU A 28 3.97 5.19 -17.46
CA LEU A 28 4.99 5.52 -16.46
C LEU A 28 6.17 6.32 -17.04
N GLY A 29 6.32 6.35 -18.36
CA GLY A 29 7.41 7.02 -19.07
C GLY A 29 8.67 6.16 -19.20
N MET A 30 9.49 6.51 -20.20
CA MET A 30 10.82 5.92 -20.42
C MET A 30 11.88 6.75 -19.70
N VAL A 31 12.74 6.10 -18.92
CA VAL A 31 13.87 6.79 -18.27
C VAL A 31 14.90 7.13 -19.34
N ASN A 32 15.29 8.41 -19.42
CA ASN A 32 16.22 8.94 -20.42
C ASN A 32 15.84 8.59 -21.88
N GLY A 33 14.52 8.49 -22.15
CA GLY A 33 13.99 8.15 -23.47
C GLY A 33 14.33 6.73 -23.96
N ARG A 34 14.79 5.84 -23.06
CA ARG A 34 15.18 4.46 -23.40
C ARG A 34 14.14 3.46 -22.86
N PRO A 35 13.73 2.46 -23.66
CA PRO A 35 12.92 1.36 -23.16
C PRO A 35 13.64 0.59 -22.06
N SER A 36 12.89 0.16 -21.05
CA SER A 36 13.35 -0.66 -19.96
C SER A 36 13.76 -2.05 -20.44
N ARG A 37 14.90 -2.50 -19.94
CA ARG A 37 15.39 -3.87 -20.12
C ARG A 37 14.71 -4.86 -19.16
N ALA A 38 14.22 -4.41 -18.01
CA ALA A 38 13.62 -5.27 -16.99
C ALA A 38 12.14 -5.57 -17.27
N LEU A 39 11.42 -4.66 -17.92
CA LEU A 39 9.97 -4.73 -18.14
C LEU A 39 9.48 -6.12 -18.56
N ARG A 40 10.02 -6.65 -19.66
CA ARG A 40 9.55 -7.94 -20.22
C ARG A 40 9.75 -9.10 -19.25
N ILE A 41 10.89 -9.14 -18.57
CA ILE A 41 11.24 -10.23 -17.65
C ILE A 41 10.39 -10.13 -16.38
N THR A 42 10.22 -8.92 -15.83
CA THR A 42 9.40 -8.67 -14.64
C THR A 42 7.94 -9.03 -14.90
N LEU A 43 7.35 -8.58 -16.00
CA LEU A 43 5.95 -8.89 -16.34
C LEU A 43 5.72 -10.39 -16.59
N ARG A 44 6.69 -11.08 -17.21
CA ARG A 44 6.61 -12.53 -17.37
C ARG A 44 6.64 -13.24 -16.03
N ASN A 45 7.48 -12.79 -15.10
CA ASN A 45 7.69 -13.46 -13.82
C ASN A 45 6.57 -13.16 -12.81
N ASN A 46 6.00 -11.95 -12.83
CA ASN A 46 4.94 -11.56 -11.89
C ASN A 46 3.54 -12.00 -12.31
N GLY A 47 3.33 -12.31 -13.60
CA GLY A 47 2.05 -12.80 -14.13
C GLY A 47 0.93 -11.75 -14.20
N ILE A 48 1.22 -10.47 -13.97
CA ILE A 48 0.21 -9.41 -13.99
C ILE A 48 -0.09 -9.04 -15.45
N HIS A 49 -1.37 -9.03 -15.84
CA HIS A 49 -1.81 -8.67 -17.20
C HIS A 49 -2.38 -7.25 -17.32
N THR A 50 -3.07 -6.78 -16.28
CA THR A 50 -3.67 -5.45 -16.21
C THR A 50 -3.37 -4.79 -14.87
N ARG A 51 -3.36 -3.47 -14.83
CA ARG A 51 -3.29 -2.66 -13.60
C ARG A 51 -3.93 -1.29 -13.82
N TYR A 52 -3.94 -0.48 -12.78
CA TYR A 52 -4.55 0.85 -12.79
C TYR A 52 -3.54 1.87 -12.30
N TYR A 53 -3.57 3.05 -12.91
CA TYR A 53 -2.73 4.17 -12.55
C TYR A 53 -3.57 5.42 -12.48
N ALA A 54 -3.41 6.21 -11.43
CA ALA A 54 -3.99 7.54 -11.28
C ALA A 54 -3.22 8.57 -12.12
N ILE A 55 -2.79 8.18 -13.33
CA ILE A 55 -2.08 9.00 -14.31
C ILE A 55 -2.92 9.03 -15.58
N ASP A 56 -3.12 10.22 -16.14
CA ASP A 56 -3.71 10.39 -17.46
C ASP A 56 -2.70 9.95 -18.53
N PRO A 57 -2.98 8.89 -19.33
CA PRO A 57 -2.04 8.38 -20.34
C PRO A 57 -1.73 9.37 -21.47
N ALA A 58 -2.57 10.39 -21.69
CA ALA A 58 -2.37 11.39 -22.74
C ALA A 58 -1.49 12.56 -22.27
N THR A 59 -1.62 12.97 -21.00
CA THR A 59 -0.93 14.15 -20.47
C THR A 59 0.20 13.84 -19.48
N GLY A 60 0.25 12.62 -18.94
CA GLY A 60 1.20 12.21 -17.89
C GLY A 60 0.96 12.88 -16.53
N ARG A 61 -0.16 13.59 -16.36
CA ARG A 61 -0.56 14.26 -15.11
C ARG A 61 -1.30 13.31 -14.19
N LEU A 62 -1.20 13.56 -12.88
CA LEU A 62 -2.01 12.84 -11.90
C LEU A 62 -3.49 13.21 -12.08
N THR A 63 -4.34 12.20 -12.03
CA THR A 63 -5.81 12.31 -12.09
C THR A 63 -6.42 12.37 -10.69
N HIS A 64 -5.77 11.72 -9.72
CA HIS A 64 -6.16 11.68 -8.33
C HIS A 64 -4.90 11.79 -7.48
N ASN A 65 -5.02 12.41 -6.31
CA ASN A 65 -4.08 12.16 -5.21
C ASN A 65 -4.57 10.96 -4.38
N ASN A 66 -3.80 10.49 -3.41
CA ASN A 66 -4.16 9.31 -2.64
C ASN A 66 -5.36 9.55 -1.71
N ALA A 67 -5.50 10.75 -1.15
CA ALA A 67 -6.65 11.12 -0.33
C ALA A 67 -7.97 11.03 -1.12
N GLN A 68 -7.98 11.53 -2.36
CA GLN A 68 -9.11 11.45 -3.29
C GLN A 68 -9.42 10.00 -3.65
N LEU A 69 -8.41 9.19 -3.98
CA LEU A 69 -8.57 7.77 -4.30
C LEU A 69 -9.23 6.99 -3.14
N THR A 70 -8.79 7.28 -1.91
CA THR A 70 -9.35 6.69 -0.70
C THR A 70 -10.80 7.15 -0.47
N ALA A 71 -11.07 8.45 -0.66
CA ALA A 71 -12.40 9.01 -0.52
C ALA A 71 -13.40 8.39 -1.52
N GLU A 72 -12.99 8.10 -2.75
CA GLU A 72 -13.82 7.40 -3.73
C GLU A 72 -14.19 5.97 -3.27
N ALA A 73 -13.23 5.22 -2.73
CA ALA A 73 -13.52 3.89 -2.17
C ALA A 73 -14.52 3.97 -0.99
N ILE A 74 -14.41 4.98 -0.13
CA ILE A 74 -15.34 5.21 0.97
C ILE A 74 -16.73 5.63 0.44
N ARG A 75 -16.80 6.54 -0.54
CA ARG A 75 -18.10 6.93 -1.14
C ARG A 75 -18.80 5.72 -1.75
N ALA A 76 -18.07 4.87 -2.46
CA ALA A 76 -18.59 3.62 -3.00
C ALA A 76 -19.08 2.67 -1.90
N LEU A 77 -18.32 2.55 -0.80
CA LEU A 77 -18.70 1.75 0.38
C LEU A 77 -20.00 2.26 1.00
N MET A 78 -20.09 3.56 1.29
CA MET A 78 -21.26 4.17 1.93
C MET A 78 -22.49 4.08 1.03
N ALA A 79 -22.34 4.33 -0.27
CA ALA A 79 -23.42 4.15 -1.24
C ALA A 79 -23.93 2.70 -1.27
N ARG A 80 -23.03 1.71 -1.24
CA ARG A 80 -23.38 0.28 -1.20
C ARG A 80 -24.13 -0.10 0.08
N ALA A 81 -23.77 0.50 1.20
CA ALA A 81 -24.42 0.31 2.49
C ALA A 81 -25.74 1.10 2.63
N GLY A 82 -26.10 1.96 1.68
CA GLY A 82 -27.25 2.87 1.80
C GLY A 82 -27.06 3.93 2.89
N MET A 83 -25.81 4.37 3.11
CA MET A 83 -25.40 5.26 4.19
C MET A 83 -24.67 6.50 3.65
N SER A 84 -24.44 7.47 4.52
CA SER A 84 -23.68 8.68 4.23
C SER A 84 -22.33 8.68 4.94
N PRO A 85 -21.26 9.26 4.38
CA PRO A 85 -20.02 9.52 5.12
C PRO A 85 -20.21 10.26 6.46
N ALA A 86 -21.36 10.92 6.66
CA ALA A 86 -21.73 11.53 7.93
C ALA A 86 -22.05 10.54 9.07
N ASP A 87 -22.26 9.26 8.75
CA ASP A 87 -22.55 8.22 9.73
C ASP A 87 -21.29 7.57 10.33
N ILE A 88 -20.10 7.95 9.84
CA ILE A 88 -18.82 7.39 10.26
C ILE A 88 -18.43 7.97 11.63
N ASP A 89 -18.33 7.13 12.66
CA ASP A 89 -17.81 7.56 13.97
C ASP A 89 -16.26 7.57 13.98
N LEU A 90 -15.64 6.60 13.28
CA LEU A 90 -14.19 6.41 13.22
C LEU A 90 -13.71 6.06 11.80
N LEU A 91 -12.75 6.83 11.30
CA LEU A 91 -12.05 6.62 10.04
C LEU A 91 -10.61 6.19 10.29
N CYS A 92 -10.24 4.99 9.84
CA CYS A 92 -8.88 4.47 9.93
C CYS A 92 -8.30 4.25 8.54
N CYS A 93 -7.26 4.98 8.16
CA CYS A 93 -6.68 4.88 6.82
C CYS A 93 -5.25 4.33 6.84
N GLY A 94 -4.99 3.25 6.11
CA GLY A 94 -3.67 2.68 5.87
C GLY A 94 -3.11 3.04 4.50
N THR A 95 -1.86 3.51 4.44
CA THR A 95 -1.13 3.72 3.18
C THR A 95 0.38 3.82 3.36
N SER A 96 1.12 3.48 2.31
CA SER A 96 2.56 3.73 2.13
C SER A 96 2.87 4.98 1.32
N SER A 97 1.88 5.49 0.59
CA SER A 97 2.02 6.62 -0.32
C SER A 97 1.13 7.80 0.09
N PRO A 98 1.23 8.33 1.33
CA PRO A 98 0.47 9.52 1.69
C PRO A 98 0.92 10.70 0.80
N ASP A 99 -0.01 11.58 0.45
CA ASP A 99 0.28 12.73 -0.43
C ASP A 99 1.34 13.67 0.18
N GLN A 100 1.43 13.70 1.51
CA GLN A 100 2.44 14.42 2.27
C GLN A 100 2.67 13.79 3.65
N PHE A 101 3.76 14.17 4.33
CA PHE A 101 4.05 13.68 5.68
C PHE A 101 3.12 14.25 6.76
N LYS A 102 2.69 15.51 6.60
CA LYS A 102 1.83 16.24 7.55
C LYS A 102 0.92 17.18 6.77
N PRO A 103 -0.40 17.23 7.05
CA PRO A 103 -1.17 16.43 8.01
C PRO A 103 -1.25 14.94 7.64
N ALA A 104 -1.75 14.12 8.56
CA ALA A 104 -1.86 12.68 8.37
C ALA A 104 -2.90 12.31 7.29
N HIS A 105 -2.72 11.17 6.63
CA HIS A 105 -3.54 10.72 5.50
C HIS A 105 -5.04 10.72 5.80
N ALA A 106 -5.46 10.16 6.93
CA ALA A 106 -6.87 10.09 7.34
C ALA A 106 -7.51 11.48 7.50
N ASN A 107 -6.76 12.50 7.94
CA ASN A 107 -7.27 13.88 8.01
C ASN A 107 -7.54 14.46 6.62
N MET A 108 -6.69 14.13 5.65
CA MET A 108 -6.88 14.55 4.26
C MET A 108 -8.08 13.86 3.64
N VAL A 109 -8.21 12.55 3.85
CA VAL A 109 -9.36 11.77 3.39
C VAL A 109 -10.66 12.30 4.00
N HIS A 110 -10.65 12.60 5.31
CA HIS A 110 -11.80 13.22 5.98
C HIS A 110 -12.16 14.58 5.36
N GLY A 111 -11.16 15.41 5.05
CA GLY A 111 -11.35 16.65 4.30
C GLY A 111 -11.99 16.43 2.92
N GLU A 112 -11.53 15.44 2.15
CA GLU A 112 -12.10 15.07 0.85
C GLU A 112 -13.55 14.57 0.96
N LEU A 113 -13.91 13.87 2.04
CA LEU A 113 -15.27 13.39 2.27
C LEU A 113 -16.28 14.49 2.59
N HIS A 114 -15.83 15.67 3.03
CA HIS A 114 -16.68 16.78 3.45
C HIS A 114 -17.75 16.35 4.49
N SER A 115 -17.41 15.42 5.39
CA SER A 115 -18.32 14.93 6.42
C SER A 115 -18.17 15.69 7.74
N PRO A 116 -19.17 15.63 8.64
CA PRO A 116 -19.05 16.14 10.01
C PRO A 116 -17.83 15.57 10.77
N PRO A 117 -17.44 16.18 11.90
CA PRO A 117 -16.34 15.69 12.72
C PRO A 117 -16.49 14.22 13.11
N CYS A 118 -15.45 13.43 12.87
CA CYS A 118 -15.31 12.05 13.33
C CYS A 118 -13.87 11.83 13.82
N GLU A 119 -13.62 10.72 14.51
CA GLU A 119 -12.25 10.34 14.84
C GLU A 119 -11.52 9.86 13.58
N ALA A 120 -10.28 10.33 13.35
CA ALA A 120 -9.50 9.97 12.17
C ALA A 120 -8.08 9.54 12.57
N VAL A 121 -7.67 8.33 12.14
CA VAL A 121 -6.38 7.73 12.51
C VAL A 121 -5.68 7.20 11.26
N SER A 122 -4.39 7.50 11.12
CA SER A 122 -3.57 7.04 9.98
C SER A 122 -2.58 5.97 10.40
N PHE A 123 -2.48 4.93 9.58
CA PHE A 123 -1.49 3.87 9.70
C PHE A 123 -0.51 3.98 8.53
N ALA A 124 0.77 4.16 8.87
CA ALA A 124 1.85 4.21 7.89
C ALA A 124 2.58 2.86 7.82
N GLY A 125 3.31 2.66 6.73
CA GLY A 125 4.02 1.41 6.43
C GLY A 125 3.70 0.97 5.01
N VAL A 126 3.98 -0.29 4.66
CA VAL A 126 3.67 -0.83 3.31
C VAL A 126 2.36 -1.64 3.36
N CYS A 127 2.34 -2.86 2.84
CA CYS A 127 1.13 -3.66 2.62
C CYS A 127 0.31 -3.92 3.90
N ALA A 128 0.97 -4.02 5.07
CA ALA A 128 0.29 -4.31 6.34
C ALA A 128 -0.46 -3.10 6.94
N SER A 129 -0.26 -1.88 6.42
CA SER A 129 -0.87 -0.67 6.98
C SER A 129 -2.40 -0.72 6.94
N GLY A 130 -3.00 -1.21 5.85
CA GLY A 130 -4.46 -1.42 5.74
C GLY A 130 -5.00 -2.47 6.71
N THR A 131 -4.23 -3.54 6.98
CA THR A 131 -4.61 -4.56 7.98
C THR A 131 -4.51 -4.00 9.40
N ALA A 132 -3.52 -3.14 9.69
CA ALA A 132 -3.43 -2.45 10.97
C ALA A 132 -4.61 -1.47 11.18
N ALA A 133 -5.00 -0.75 10.13
CA ALA A 133 -6.21 0.08 10.14
C ALA A 133 -7.46 -0.75 10.43
N LEU A 134 -7.63 -1.90 9.74
CA LEU A 134 -8.73 -2.83 9.98
C LEU A 134 -8.76 -3.35 11.42
N LYS A 135 -7.59 -3.73 11.98
CA LYS A 135 -7.48 -4.18 13.37
C LYS A 135 -7.87 -3.10 14.36
N TYR A 136 -7.46 -1.85 14.14
CA TYR A 136 -7.80 -0.75 15.04
C TYR A 136 -9.30 -0.42 14.98
N SER A 137 -9.90 -0.40 13.79
CA SER A 137 -11.35 -0.27 13.62
C SER A 137 -12.09 -1.41 14.32
N TRP A 138 -11.66 -2.65 14.14
CA TRP A 138 -12.25 -3.83 14.77
C TRP A 138 -12.24 -3.72 16.30
N LEU A 139 -11.09 -3.38 16.89
CA LEU A 139 -10.96 -3.25 18.34
C LEU A 139 -11.84 -2.14 18.90
N ASN A 140 -11.95 -0.99 18.23
CA ASN A 140 -12.81 0.12 18.68
C ASN A 140 -14.30 -0.21 18.64
N VAL A 141 -14.75 -0.97 17.65
CA VAL A 141 -16.14 -1.45 17.58
C VAL A 141 -16.38 -2.55 18.62
N ALA A 142 -15.42 -3.48 18.79
CA ALA A 142 -15.53 -4.59 19.72
C ALA A 142 -15.58 -4.16 21.20
N THR A 143 -14.91 -3.06 21.55
CA THR A 143 -14.92 -2.46 22.90
C THR A 143 -16.08 -1.49 23.13
N GLY A 144 -16.83 -1.15 22.08
CA GLY A 144 -17.95 -0.21 22.16
C GLY A 144 -17.54 1.26 22.24
N LEU A 145 -16.27 1.60 21.97
CA LEU A 145 -15.82 3.00 21.86
C LEU A 145 -16.44 3.71 20.65
N THR A 146 -16.75 2.94 19.60
CA THR A 146 -17.39 3.43 18.37
C THR A 146 -18.49 2.47 17.95
N ARG A 147 -19.55 2.96 17.31
CA ARG A 147 -20.64 2.09 16.82
C ARG A 147 -20.36 1.64 15.39
N MET A 148 -19.70 2.51 14.63
CA MET A 148 -19.38 2.32 13.22
C MET A 148 -17.97 2.82 12.92
N ALA A 149 -17.16 1.95 12.33
CA ALA A 149 -15.82 2.30 11.87
C ALA A 149 -15.64 1.95 10.39
N VAL A 150 -14.89 2.80 9.68
CA VAL A 150 -14.44 2.54 8.31
C VAL A 150 -12.93 2.35 8.34
N ALA A 151 -12.46 1.19 7.88
CA ALA A 151 -11.05 0.91 7.66
C ALA A 151 -10.73 1.01 6.17
N THR A 152 -9.59 1.58 5.81
CA THR A 152 -9.15 1.67 4.40
C THR A 152 -7.70 1.23 4.21
N GLY A 153 -7.42 0.79 2.98
CA GLY A 153 -6.07 0.61 2.44
C GLY A 153 -6.02 1.29 1.07
N SER A 154 -4.99 2.10 0.82
CA SER A 154 -4.89 2.88 -0.41
C SER A 154 -3.45 3.06 -0.85
N GLU A 155 -3.20 3.03 -2.16
CA GLU A 155 -1.90 3.25 -2.76
C GLU A 155 -2.01 4.02 -4.08
N ILE A 156 -1.10 4.97 -4.26
CA ILE A 156 -0.81 5.64 -5.52
C ILE A 156 0.67 5.43 -5.89
N ALA A 157 1.10 4.17 -5.83
CA ALA A 157 2.49 3.76 -6.04
C ALA A 157 3.07 4.27 -7.37
N SER A 158 2.24 4.49 -8.38
CA SER A 158 2.65 5.06 -9.67
C SER A 158 3.40 6.38 -9.52
N THR A 159 3.08 7.20 -8.51
CA THR A 159 3.74 8.48 -8.28
C THR A 159 5.24 8.34 -8.04
N PHE A 160 5.68 7.23 -7.45
CA PHE A 160 7.10 6.92 -7.27
C PHE A 160 7.74 6.27 -8.49
N MET A 161 6.93 5.72 -9.42
CA MET A 161 7.39 4.89 -10.54
C MET A 161 7.51 5.66 -11.87
N ARG A 162 7.17 6.96 -11.89
CA ARG A 162 7.30 7.83 -13.07
C ARG A 162 8.76 8.06 -13.43
N ALA A 163 9.09 8.00 -14.71
CA ALA A 163 10.44 8.17 -15.23
C ALA A 163 11.12 9.47 -14.72
N THR A 164 10.36 10.57 -14.60
CA THR A 164 10.83 11.87 -14.11
C THR A 164 11.45 11.84 -12.71
N HIS A 165 11.17 10.81 -11.90
CA HIS A 165 11.76 10.65 -10.56
C HIS A 165 13.08 9.88 -10.57
N PHE A 166 13.45 9.26 -11.70
CA PHE A 166 14.68 8.49 -11.86
C PHE A 166 15.74 9.23 -12.72
N GLU A 167 15.33 10.22 -13.52
CA GLU A 167 16.24 11.00 -14.39
C GLU A 167 17.38 11.70 -13.62
N PRO A 168 17.14 12.41 -12.49
CA PRO A 168 18.21 13.11 -11.78
C PRO A 168 19.32 12.20 -11.26
N GLU A 169 18.95 11.02 -10.75
CA GLU A 169 19.93 10.01 -10.31
C GLU A 169 20.64 9.39 -11.51
N THR A 170 19.88 9.02 -12.55
CA THR A 170 20.45 8.37 -13.72
C THR A 170 21.49 9.28 -14.37
N ASP A 171 21.19 10.56 -14.52
CA ASP A 171 22.10 11.56 -15.09
C ASP A 171 23.35 11.79 -14.23
N ALA A 172 23.21 11.74 -12.91
CA ALA A 172 24.34 11.87 -11.98
C ALA A 172 25.23 10.62 -11.92
N ARG A 173 24.69 9.43 -12.24
CA ARG A 173 25.36 8.14 -12.05
C ARG A 173 25.48 7.31 -13.33
N ILE A 174 25.41 7.93 -14.51
CA ILE A 174 25.45 7.23 -15.82
C ILE A 174 26.61 6.23 -15.90
N ALA A 175 27.84 6.67 -15.57
CA ALA A 175 29.03 5.82 -15.66
C ALA A 175 29.01 4.63 -14.68
N GLU A 176 28.38 4.79 -13.52
CA GLU A 176 28.24 3.74 -12.51
C GLU A 176 27.15 2.74 -12.91
N LEU A 177 26.02 3.21 -13.42
CA LEU A 177 24.93 2.38 -13.93
C LEU A 177 25.32 1.61 -15.21
N GLU A 178 26.21 2.18 -16.04
CA GLU A 178 26.77 1.49 -17.21
C GLU A 178 27.73 0.36 -16.81
N SER A 179 28.42 0.48 -15.67
CA SER A 179 29.34 -0.54 -15.16
C SER A 179 28.66 -1.57 -14.24
N HIS A 180 27.53 -1.22 -13.61
CA HIS A 180 26.78 -2.05 -12.64
C HIS A 180 25.27 -2.09 -12.97
N PRO A 181 24.87 -2.79 -14.05
CA PRO A 181 23.50 -2.81 -14.55
C PRO A 181 22.45 -3.39 -13.57
N GLU A 182 22.88 -4.13 -12.55
CA GLU A 182 22.05 -4.67 -11.48
C GLU A 182 21.39 -3.60 -10.59
N LEU A 183 22.06 -2.45 -10.37
CA LEU A 183 21.51 -1.35 -9.58
C LEU A 183 20.34 -0.67 -10.29
N ALA A 184 20.44 -0.52 -11.63
CA ALA A 184 19.33 -0.08 -12.45
C ALA A 184 18.17 -1.08 -12.40
N PHE A 185 18.47 -2.38 -12.32
CA PHE A 185 17.47 -3.44 -12.30
C PHE A 185 16.63 -3.45 -11.02
N GLU A 186 17.22 -3.25 -9.83
CA GLU A 186 16.47 -3.27 -8.55
C GLU A 186 15.40 -2.17 -8.47
N LYS A 187 15.73 -0.96 -8.94
CA LYS A 187 14.81 0.18 -8.96
C LYS A 187 13.77 0.06 -10.07
N ASP A 188 14.20 -0.36 -11.25
CA ASP A 188 13.31 -0.53 -12.40
C ASP A 188 12.36 -1.72 -12.23
N PHE A 189 12.73 -2.74 -11.44
CA PHE A 189 11.88 -3.88 -11.11
C PHE A 189 10.53 -3.46 -10.50
N LEU A 190 10.54 -2.58 -9.50
CA LEU A 190 9.32 -2.17 -8.80
C LEU A 190 8.35 -1.39 -9.68
N ARG A 191 8.86 -0.68 -10.70
CA ARG A 191 8.03 0.09 -11.66
C ARG A 191 7.04 -0.79 -12.40
N TRP A 192 7.39 -2.05 -12.58
CA TRP A 192 6.56 -3.03 -13.31
C TRP A 192 5.77 -3.96 -12.39
N MET A 193 5.91 -3.80 -11.07
CA MET A 193 5.22 -4.58 -10.03
C MET A 193 4.07 -3.81 -9.39
N LEU A 194 4.30 -2.54 -9.04
CA LEU A 194 3.37 -1.75 -8.24
C LEU A 194 2.38 -0.98 -9.10
N SER A 195 1.18 -0.77 -8.57
CA SER A 195 0.09 -0.03 -9.20
C SER A 195 -0.84 0.59 -8.17
N ASP A 196 -1.87 1.28 -8.63
CA ASP A 196 -2.71 2.13 -7.79
C ASP A 196 -4.07 1.50 -7.51
N GLY A 197 -4.63 1.82 -6.35
CA GLY A 197 -5.96 1.39 -5.95
C GLY A 197 -6.27 1.72 -4.50
N ALA A 198 -7.56 1.74 -4.17
CA ALA A 198 -8.03 1.89 -2.80
C ALA A 198 -9.14 0.88 -2.48
N GLY A 199 -9.22 0.48 -1.21
CA GLY A 199 -10.26 -0.37 -0.67
C GLY A 199 -10.75 0.15 0.68
N ALA A 200 -12.02 -0.08 0.99
CA ALA A 200 -12.65 0.32 2.24
C ALA A 200 -13.55 -0.79 2.78
N ALA A 201 -13.59 -0.92 4.11
CA ALA A 201 -14.39 -1.89 4.85
C ALA A 201 -15.22 -1.19 5.93
N LEU A 202 -16.51 -1.55 6.01
CA LEU A 202 -17.45 -1.06 7.02
C LEU A 202 -17.58 -2.07 8.16
N LEU A 203 -17.33 -1.63 9.39
CA LEU A 203 -17.36 -2.48 10.58
C LEU A 203 -18.49 -2.06 11.54
N ARG A 204 -19.29 -3.03 11.98
CA ARG A 204 -20.42 -2.84 12.91
C ARG A 204 -20.56 -4.03 13.86
N THR A 205 -21.32 -3.86 14.93
CA THR A 205 -21.67 -4.94 15.88
C THR A 205 -22.87 -5.77 15.44
N THR A 206 -23.59 -5.33 14.41
CA THR A 206 -24.77 -6.02 13.85
C THR A 206 -24.47 -6.45 12.41
N PRO A 207 -24.68 -7.72 12.04
CA PRO A 207 -24.55 -8.15 10.66
C PRO A 207 -25.67 -7.56 9.80
N ASN A 208 -25.48 -7.60 8.48
CA ASN A 208 -26.53 -7.23 7.54
C ASN A 208 -27.71 -8.22 7.61
N PRO A 209 -28.95 -7.73 7.51
CA PRO A 209 -30.14 -8.60 7.56
C PRO A 209 -30.28 -9.46 6.30
N ASP A 210 -29.97 -8.90 5.13
CA ASP A 210 -30.34 -9.47 3.82
C ASP A 210 -29.14 -9.89 2.95
N GLN A 211 -27.91 -9.62 3.39
CA GLN A 211 -26.68 -9.99 2.67
C GLN A 211 -25.63 -10.56 3.64
N PRO A 212 -24.69 -11.40 3.17
CA PRO A 212 -23.63 -11.93 4.02
C PRO A 212 -22.84 -10.83 4.73
N SER A 213 -22.37 -11.13 5.93
CA SER A 213 -21.40 -10.30 6.67
C SER A 213 -20.27 -11.18 7.16
N LEU A 214 -19.06 -10.64 7.19
CA LEU A 214 -17.87 -11.38 7.62
C LEU A 214 -17.60 -11.05 9.09
N ARG A 215 -17.94 -11.98 10.00
CA ARG A 215 -17.54 -11.83 11.41
C ARG A 215 -16.02 -11.86 11.50
N ILE A 216 -15.44 -10.89 12.18
CA ILE A 216 -14.00 -10.88 12.47
C ILE A 216 -13.78 -11.70 13.74
N ASP A 217 -13.20 -12.89 13.59
CA ASP A 217 -12.85 -13.75 14.74
C ASP A 217 -11.59 -13.23 15.44
N TRP A 218 -10.57 -12.89 14.66
CA TRP A 218 -9.31 -12.32 15.14
C TRP A 218 -8.52 -11.69 13.98
N ILE A 219 -7.62 -10.78 14.34
CA ILE A 219 -6.61 -10.23 13.42
C ILE A 219 -5.26 -10.23 14.15
N ASP A 220 -4.33 -11.06 13.69
CA ASP A 220 -2.98 -11.14 14.23
C ASP A 220 -1.96 -10.41 13.34
N GLY A 221 -0.96 -9.82 13.99
CA GLY A 221 0.15 -9.15 13.33
C GLY A 221 1.42 -9.42 14.11
N LEU A 222 2.49 -9.80 13.40
CA LEU A 222 3.81 -10.08 13.96
C LEU A 222 4.84 -9.23 13.23
N SER A 223 5.76 -8.62 14.00
CA SER A 223 6.90 -7.90 13.44
C SER A 223 8.18 -8.68 13.71
N PHE A 224 8.96 -8.88 12.67
CA PHE A 224 10.29 -9.49 12.73
C PHE A 224 11.40 -8.44 12.60
N ALA A 225 11.07 -7.15 12.69
CA ALA A 225 12.05 -6.06 12.54
C ALA A 225 13.16 -6.09 13.60
N GLY A 226 12.97 -6.79 14.72
CA GLY A 226 14.02 -6.99 15.73
C GLY A 226 15.09 -8.01 15.34
N THR A 227 14.83 -8.84 14.32
CA THR A 227 15.75 -9.90 13.87
C THR A 227 16.00 -9.89 12.36
N MET A 228 15.35 -8.99 11.62
CA MET A 228 15.44 -8.88 10.16
C MET A 228 15.81 -7.46 9.75
N PRO A 229 16.73 -7.28 8.79
CA PRO A 229 17.04 -5.96 8.25
C PRO A 229 15.88 -5.44 7.41
N ALA A 230 15.87 -4.12 7.18
CA ALA A 230 14.90 -3.50 6.28
C ALA A 230 15.03 -4.07 4.86
N CYS A 231 13.88 -4.33 4.23
CA CYS A 231 13.78 -5.00 2.94
C CYS A 231 13.31 -4.05 1.84
N MET A 232 12.17 -3.38 2.07
CA MET A 232 11.62 -2.34 1.20
C MET A 232 11.65 -1.00 1.92
N TYR A 233 12.10 0.06 1.23
CA TYR A 233 12.30 1.38 1.85
C TYR A 233 12.21 2.53 0.84
N SER A 234 11.90 3.72 1.33
CA SER A 234 11.96 5.00 0.63
C SER A 234 12.19 6.13 1.65
N GLY A 235 12.71 7.26 1.20
CA GLY A 235 13.20 8.34 2.06
C GLY A 235 14.47 7.96 2.84
N ALA A 236 15.20 6.96 2.37
CA ALA A 236 16.37 6.44 3.06
C ALA A 236 17.30 5.70 2.08
N GLU A 237 18.53 5.48 2.54
CA GLU A 237 19.46 4.54 1.95
C GLU A 237 19.89 3.46 2.95
N LYS A 238 20.09 2.25 2.43
CA LYS A 238 20.54 1.10 3.22
C LYS A 238 22.07 1.06 3.24
N ARG A 239 22.65 1.12 4.43
CA ARG A 239 24.09 1.03 4.65
C ARG A 239 24.56 -0.43 4.57
N ALA A 240 25.87 -0.62 4.40
CA ALA A 240 26.48 -1.95 4.32
C ALA A 240 26.26 -2.82 5.57
N ASP A 241 26.07 -2.21 6.74
CA ASP A 241 25.73 -2.88 7.99
C ASP A 241 24.24 -3.26 8.10
N GLY A 242 23.42 -2.93 7.09
CA GLY A 242 21.99 -3.20 7.02
C GLY A 242 21.10 -2.14 7.66
N SER A 243 21.67 -1.11 8.29
CA SER A 243 20.91 0.02 8.84
C SER A 243 20.37 0.94 7.74
N LEU A 244 19.30 1.69 8.05
CA LEU A 244 18.77 2.74 7.15
C LEU A 244 19.24 4.11 7.63
N GLN A 245 19.84 4.89 6.73
CA GLN A 245 20.05 6.32 6.92
C GLN A 245 18.90 7.08 6.30
N GLY A 246 18.17 7.86 7.10
CA GLY A 246 17.07 8.68 6.60
C GLY A 246 17.56 9.93 5.85
N TRP A 247 16.78 10.41 4.89
CA TRP A 247 17.12 11.60 4.09
C TRP A 247 17.38 12.87 4.92
N ARG A 248 16.80 12.96 6.12
CA ARG A 248 16.97 14.10 7.05
C ARG A 248 18.31 14.10 7.78
N GLU A 249 19.09 13.02 7.66
CA GLU A 249 20.45 12.96 8.21
C GLU A 249 21.48 13.57 7.24
N LEU A 250 21.08 13.93 6.02
CA LEU A 250 21.93 14.60 5.06
C LEU A 250 21.93 16.11 5.30
N ASP A 251 23.07 16.74 5.02
CA ASP A 251 23.21 18.21 5.10
C ASP A 251 22.59 18.92 3.88
N SER A 252 22.27 18.18 2.81
CA SER A 252 21.75 18.70 1.54
C SER A 252 20.58 17.87 1.02
N LEU A 253 19.46 18.54 0.75
CA LEU A 253 18.32 17.92 0.06
C LEU A 253 18.62 17.61 -1.40
N GLU A 254 19.52 18.37 -2.02
CA GLU A 254 19.98 18.11 -3.38
C GLU A 254 20.74 16.79 -3.45
N ASP A 255 21.54 16.49 -2.42
CA ASP A 255 22.24 15.21 -2.31
C ASP A 255 21.24 14.06 -2.15
N ALA A 256 20.21 14.24 -1.31
CA ALA A 256 19.13 13.26 -1.17
C ALA A 256 18.44 12.95 -2.51
N MET A 257 18.22 13.97 -3.34
CA MET A 257 17.64 13.80 -4.68
C MET A 257 18.60 13.09 -5.63
N ARG A 258 19.87 13.53 -5.67
CA ARG A 258 20.91 12.99 -6.55
C ARG A 258 21.23 11.53 -6.24
N GLU A 259 21.18 11.15 -4.96
CA GLU A 259 21.42 9.79 -4.49
C GLU A 259 20.13 8.94 -4.48
N GLY A 260 19.00 9.50 -4.94
CA GLY A 260 17.76 8.76 -5.11
C GLY A 260 17.11 8.33 -3.80
N TYR A 261 17.29 9.05 -2.69
CA TYR A 261 16.70 8.71 -1.38
C TYR A 261 15.18 8.55 -1.43
N PHE A 262 14.50 9.30 -2.30
CA PHE A 262 13.04 9.28 -2.42
C PHE A 262 12.49 8.18 -3.35
N ALA A 263 13.37 7.48 -4.08
CA ALA A 263 12.96 6.32 -4.85
C ALA A 263 12.59 5.17 -3.90
N VAL A 264 11.55 4.41 -4.26
CA VAL A 264 11.22 3.17 -3.57
C VAL A 264 12.19 2.08 -4.01
N LYS A 265 12.82 1.42 -3.04
CA LYS A 265 13.86 0.41 -3.25
C LYS A 265 13.49 -0.89 -2.55
N GLN A 266 13.98 -1.98 -3.11
CA GLN A 266 13.74 -3.34 -2.62
C GLN A 266 15.04 -4.13 -2.66
N ASP A 267 15.47 -4.64 -1.51
CA ASP A 267 16.53 -5.66 -1.44
C ASP A 267 15.93 -6.99 -1.93
N VAL A 268 16.07 -7.26 -3.24
CA VAL A 268 15.45 -8.42 -3.90
C VAL A 268 16.05 -9.73 -3.41
N ARG A 269 17.35 -9.72 -3.05
CA ARG A 269 18.02 -10.91 -2.53
C ARG A 269 17.46 -11.28 -1.16
N LEU A 270 17.37 -10.32 -0.25
CA LEU A 270 16.78 -10.52 1.08
C LEU A 270 15.31 -10.95 0.96
N LEU A 271 14.55 -10.34 0.06
CA LEU A 271 13.16 -10.70 -0.20
C LEU A 271 13.05 -12.17 -0.61
N ASN A 272 13.78 -12.59 -1.65
CA ASN A 272 13.71 -13.94 -2.18
C ASN A 272 14.16 -15.00 -1.17
N GLU A 273 15.17 -14.69 -0.37
CA GLU A 273 15.71 -15.60 0.64
C GLU A 273 14.74 -15.80 1.82
N HIS A 274 14.06 -14.73 2.26
CA HIS A 274 13.38 -14.74 3.56
C HIS A 274 11.86 -14.58 3.52
N ILE A 275 11.24 -14.10 2.44
CA ILE A 275 9.80 -13.79 2.47
C ILE A 275 8.94 -15.00 2.81
N LEU A 276 9.18 -16.16 2.18
CA LEU A 276 8.43 -17.38 2.45
C LEU A 276 8.72 -17.96 3.85
N PRO A 277 9.99 -18.12 4.27
CA PRO A 277 10.28 -18.53 5.65
C PRO A 277 9.61 -17.63 6.69
N VAL A 278 9.73 -16.31 6.56
CA VAL A 278 9.19 -15.37 7.56
C VAL A 278 7.66 -15.36 7.53
N ALA A 279 7.04 -15.19 6.36
CA ALA A 279 5.59 -15.05 6.26
C ALA A 279 4.84 -16.36 6.54
N VAL A 280 5.37 -17.51 6.10
CA VAL A 280 4.68 -18.80 6.23
C VAL A 280 5.15 -19.55 7.47
N ARG A 281 6.44 -19.91 7.52
CA ARG A 281 6.97 -20.77 8.58
C ARG A 281 6.99 -20.06 9.93
N ASP A 282 7.41 -18.80 9.98
CA ASP A 282 7.63 -18.08 11.23
C ASP A 282 6.40 -17.28 11.69
N ALA A 283 5.50 -16.90 10.77
CA ALA A 283 4.27 -16.17 11.10
C ALA A 283 3.00 -17.02 10.98
N LEU A 284 2.64 -17.47 9.77
CA LEU A 284 1.36 -18.15 9.53
C LEU A 284 1.21 -19.44 10.34
N LEU A 285 2.21 -20.33 10.34
CA LEU A 285 2.12 -21.62 11.04
C LEU A 285 1.97 -21.47 12.56
N PRO A 286 2.75 -20.61 13.26
CA PRO A 286 2.54 -20.37 14.69
C PRO A 286 1.20 -19.70 15.01
N ILE A 287 0.71 -18.78 14.16
CA ILE A 287 -0.62 -18.18 14.32
C ILE A 287 -1.72 -19.23 14.16
N ALA A 288 -1.63 -20.07 13.13
CA ALA A 288 -2.58 -21.16 12.90
C ALA A 288 -2.61 -22.12 14.09
N ALA A 289 -1.43 -22.50 14.63
CA ALA A 289 -1.33 -23.34 15.82
C ALA A 289 -1.96 -22.69 17.06
N ARG A 290 -1.74 -21.37 17.27
CA ARG A 290 -2.33 -20.61 18.38
C ARG A 290 -3.86 -20.64 18.35
N HIS A 291 -4.44 -20.50 17.15
CA HIS A 291 -5.89 -20.52 16.95
C HIS A 291 -6.46 -21.91 16.67
N GLN A 292 -5.64 -22.97 16.72
CA GLN A 292 -6.02 -24.34 16.39
C GLN A 292 -6.67 -24.46 15.00
N LEU A 293 -6.24 -23.61 14.06
CA LEU A 293 -6.75 -23.56 12.70
C LEU A 293 -6.14 -24.70 11.89
N ARG A 294 -7.00 -25.52 11.27
CA ARG A 294 -6.56 -26.59 10.35
C ARG A 294 -6.92 -26.21 8.91
N PRO A 295 -6.14 -26.63 7.91
CA PRO A 295 -6.43 -26.30 6.51
C PRO A 295 -7.85 -26.69 6.07
N GLU A 296 -8.38 -27.82 6.56
CA GLU A 296 -9.74 -28.27 6.27
C GLU A 296 -10.85 -27.35 6.81
N ASP A 297 -10.53 -26.50 7.79
CA ASP A 297 -11.47 -25.52 8.35
C ASP A 297 -11.55 -24.24 7.49
N VAL A 298 -10.64 -24.06 6.53
CA VAL A 298 -10.54 -22.87 5.67
C VAL A 298 -11.21 -23.12 4.32
N SER A 299 -12.40 -22.56 4.12
CA SER A 299 -13.10 -22.63 2.82
C SER A 299 -12.49 -21.71 1.77
N TRP A 300 -11.95 -20.55 2.20
CA TRP A 300 -11.39 -19.53 1.31
C TRP A 300 -10.08 -19.01 1.90
N PHE A 301 -8.98 -19.12 1.15
CA PHE A 301 -7.70 -18.53 1.49
C PHE A 301 -7.44 -17.35 0.57
N VAL A 302 -7.28 -16.15 1.14
CA VAL A 302 -7.01 -14.89 0.43
C VAL A 302 -5.59 -14.44 0.82
N PRO A 303 -4.55 -14.87 0.08
CA PRO A 303 -3.15 -14.57 0.39
C PRO A 303 -2.73 -13.14 0.02
#